data_AF-A0A7D9HK01-F1
#
_entry.id   AF-A0A7D9HK01-F1
#
_cell.length_a   1.000
_cell.length_b   1.000
_cell.length_c   1.000
_cell.angle_alpha   90.00
_cell.angle_beta   90.00
_cell.angle_gamma   90.00
#
_symmetry.space_group_name_H-M   'P 1'
#
loop_
_entity.id
_entity.type
_entity.pdbx_description
1 polymer ?
#
loop_
_entity_poly.entity_id
_entity_poly.type
_entity_poly.pdbx_seq_one_letter_code
_entity_poly.pdbx_strand_id
1 'polypeptide(L)'
;MKENDELTSAELREKLSKECHVEVSATTVRRVKRNVLGWKSETARYCQFVREPNKMKRFIFASNALLNKDTFEDVIFTDETTVQIEQYAKICF
;
A
#
# COMPACT_ATOMS: atom_id res chain seq x y z
N MET A 1 -0.29 8.20 -11.67
CA MET A 1 -0.26 6.77 -11.28
C MET A 1 0.18 6.01 -12.52
N LYS A 2 1.26 5.24 -12.49
CA LYS A 2 1.62 4.39 -13.65
C LYS A 2 0.56 3.30 -13.77
N GLU A 3 0.22 2.93 -15.01
CA GLU A 3 -0.98 2.13 -15.32
C GLU A 3 -1.04 0.75 -14.65
N ASN A 4 0.09 0.17 -14.22
CA ASN A 4 0.08 -1.09 -13.46
C ASN A 4 1.45 -1.40 -12.80
N ASP A 5 1.68 -0.96 -11.57
CA ASP A 5 2.93 -1.25 -10.82
C ASP A 5 2.88 -2.59 -10.03
N GLU A 6 1.75 -3.29 -10.04
CA GLU A 6 1.51 -4.50 -9.21
C GLU A 6 1.89 -5.82 -9.89
N LEU A 7 2.30 -5.78 -11.18
CA LEU A 7 2.51 -7.00 -11.95
C LEU A 7 3.67 -7.85 -11.40
N THR A 8 3.38 -9.09 -11.02
CA THR A 8 4.39 -10.02 -10.50
C THR A 8 5.29 -10.56 -11.62
N SER A 9 6.41 -11.18 -11.25
CA SER A 9 7.33 -11.77 -12.26
C SER A 9 6.75 -13.00 -12.96
N ALA A 10 5.80 -13.69 -12.31
CA ALA A 10 5.09 -14.83 -12.90
C ALA A 10 4.07 -14.37 -13.94
N GLU A 11 3.26 -13.37 -13.60
CA GLU A 11 2.30 -12.76 -14.54
C GLU A 11 3.01 -12.11 -15.72
N LEU A 12 4.14 -11.42 -15.47
CA LEU A 12 4.93 -10.83 -16.56
C LEU A 12 5.50 -11.91 -17.50
N ARG A 13 5.93 -13.06 -16.95
CA ARG A 13 6.36 -14.21 -17.78
C ARG A 13 5.21 -14.72 -18.65
N GLU A 14 4.02 -14.88 -18.07
CA GLU A 14 2.84 -15.35 -18.81
C GLU A 14 2.46 -14.36 -19.92
N LYS A 15 2.53 -13.05 -19.63
CA LYS A 15 2.27 -11.99 -20.61
C LYS A 15 3.29 -12.01 -21.76
N LEU A 16 4.59 -12.17 -21.45
CA LEU A 16 5.65 -12.28 -22.47
C LEU A 16 5.47 -13.51 -23.37
N SER A 17 5.02 -14.63 -22.81
CA SER A 17 4.73 -15.84 -23.58
C SER A 17 3.52 -15.65 -24.50
N LYS A 18 2.42 -15.07 -23.99
CA LYS A 18 1.17 -14.88 -24.76
C LYS A 18 1.27 -13.80 -25.83
N GLU A 19 1.82 -12.64 -25.50
CA GLU A 19 1.77 -11.44 -26.36
C GLU A 19 3.03 -11.29 -27.23
N CYS A 20 4.18 -11.75 -26.75
CA CYS A 20 5.45 -11.59 -27.45
C CYS A 20 6.03 -12.91 -27.97
N HIS A 21 5.38 -14.05 -27.68
CA HIS A 21 5.88 -15.39 -28.01
C HIS A 21 7.30 -15.67 -27.48
N VAL A 22 7.66 -15.06 -26.35
CA VAL A 22 8.96 -15.22 -25.70
C VAL A 22 8.81 -16.13 -24.48
N GLU A 23 9.43 -17.31 -24.55
CA GLU A 23 9.51 -18.22 -23.41
C GLU A 23 10.76 -17.95 -22.57
N VAL A 24 10.54 -17.49 -21.34
CA VAL A 24 11.63 -17.23 -20.38
C VAL A 24 11.26 -17.75 -19.00
N SER A 25 12.27 -18.11 -18.22
CA SER A 25 12.09 -18.44 -16.81
C SER A 25 11.69 -17.21 -15.99
N ALA A 26 10.88 -17.41 -14.96
CA ALA A 26 10.52 -16.35 -14.02
C ALA A 26 11.75 -15.74 -13.30
N THR A 27 12.84 -16.51 -13.16
CA THR A 27 14.12 -16.04 -12.62
C THR A 27 14.80 -15.04 -13.55
N THR A 28 14.78 -15.29 -14.86
CA THR A 28 15.30 -14.36 -15.87
C THR A 28 14.51 -13.06 -15.87
N VAL A 29 13.18 -13.15 -15.82
CA VAL A 29 12.29 -11.99 -15.71
C VAL A 29 12.62 -11.16 -14.46
N ARG A 30 12.73 -11.81 -13.29
CA ARG A 30 13.06 -11.12 -12.03
C ARG A 30 14.43 -10.43 -12.09
N ARG A 31 15.43 -11.09 -12.68
CA ARG A 31 16.78 -10.52 -12.86
C ARG A 31 16.75 -9.27 -13.74
N VAL A 32 16.07 -9.32 -14.89
CA VAL A 32 15.97 -8.19 -15.81
C VAL A 32 15.20 -7.03 -15.17
N LYS A 33 14.04 -7.31 -14.54
CA LYS A 33 13.27 -6.30 -13.80
C LYS A 33 14.15 -5.54 -12.81
N ARG A 34 14.92 -6.25 -11.98
CA ARG A 34 15.72 -5.62 -10.93
C ARG A 34 17.01 -4.96 -11.43
N ASN A 35 17.78 -5.67 -12.26
CA ASN A 35 19.17 -5.30 -12.53
C ASN A 35 19.35 -4.46 -13.80
N VAL A 36 18.42 -4.59 -14.76
CA VAL A 36 18.51 -3.85 -16.04
C VAL A 36 17.53 -2.68 -16.04
N LEU A 37 16.29 -2.93 -15.59
CA LEU A 37 15.23 -1.92 -15.60
C LEU A 37 15.15 -1.13 -14.29
N GLY A 38 15.85 -1.55 -13.24
CA GLY A 38 15.86 -0.88 -11.94
C GLY A 38 14.54 -0.95 -11.18
N TRP A 39 13.64 -1.87 -11.55
CA TRP A 39 12.34 -2.00 -10.88
C TRP A 39 12.54 -2.58 -9.49
N LYS A 40 12.00 -1.88 -8.50
CA LYS A 40 12.01 -2.29 -7.09
C LYS A 40 10.67 -2.89 -6.75
N SER A 41 10.70 -4.05 -6.09
CA SER A 41 9.52 -4.60 -5.43
C SER A 41 9.49 -3.96 -4.06
N GLU A 42 8.51 -3.11 -3.81
CA GLU A 42 8.20 -2.62 -2.48
C GLU A 42 7.01 -3.40 -1.94
N THR A 43 6.98 -3.61 -0.64
CA THR A 43 5.78 -4.11 0.04
C THR A 43 4.75 -2.99 0.05
N ALA A 44 3.49 -3.30 -0.24
CA ALA A 44 2.40 -2.37 -0.01
C ALA A 44 2.47 -1.87 1.43
N ARG A 45 2.60 -0.54 1.61
CA ARG A 45 2.50 0.05 2.94
C ARG A 45 1.07 -0.19 3.42
N TYR A 46 0.92 -0.71 4.62
CA TYR A 46 -0.40 -0.86 5.22
C TYR A 46 -1.10 0.50 5.23
N CYS A 47 -2.28 0.55 4.64
CA CYS A 47 -3.20 1.66 4.81
C CYS A 47 -4.59 1.09 5.06
N GLN A 48 -5.32 1.73 5.96
CA GLN A 48 -6.74 1.42 6.10
C GLN A 48 -7.44 1.81 4.81
N PHE A 49 -8.16 0.86 4.21
CA PHE A 49 -8.94 1.14 3.01
C PHE A 49 -10.02 2.19 3.32
N VAL A 50 -9.89 3.36 2.70
CA VAL A 50 -10.91 4.40 2.77
C VAL A 50 -11.98 4.07 1.74
N ARG A 51 -13.22 3.86 2.19
CA ARG A 51 -14.38 3.69 1.29
C ARG A 51 -14.48 4.87 0.32
N GLU A 52 -14.87 4.64 -0.93
CA GLU A 52 -14.97 5.69 -1.96
C GLU A 52 -15.71 6.96 -1.51
N PRO A 53 -16.89 6.87 -0.84
CA PRO A 53 -17.58 8.07 -0.36
C PRO A 53 -16.79 8.86 0.68
N ASN A 54 -15.96 8.18 1.48
CA ASN A 54 -15.16 8.81 2.52
C ASN A 54 -13.92 9.51 1.93
N LYS A 55 -13.42 9.09 0.76
CA LYS A 55 -12.31 9.78 0.09
C LYS A 55 -12.70 11.22 -0.27
N MET A 56 -13.88 11.39 -0.87
CA MET A 56 -14.39 12.72 -1.22
C MET A 56 -14.60 13.59 0.02
N LYS A 57 -15.19 13.04 1.08
CA LYS A 57 -15.38 13.79 2.35
C LYS A 57 -14.05 14.25 2.95
N ARG A 58 -13.04 13.37 2.97
CA ARG A 58 -11.69 13.71 3.46
C ARG A 58 -11.01 14.77 2.60
N PHE A 59 -11.15 14.67 1.28
CA PHE A 59 -10.61 15.66 0.35
C PHE A 59 -11.24 17.05 0.56
N ILE A 60 -12.56 17.12 0.66
CA ILE A 60 -13.29 18.37 0.90
C ILE A 60 -12.88 18.97 2.24
N PHE A 61 -12.84 18.16 3.30
CA PHE A 61 -12.40 18.62 4.62
C PHE A 61 -10.99 19.22 4.58
N ALA A 62 -10.01 18.50 4.00
CA ALA A 62 -8.64 18.96 3.90
C ALA A 62 -8.50 20.24 3.06
N SER A 63 -9.27 20.33 1.96
CA SER A 63 -9.29 21.51 1.10
C SER A 63 -9.83 22.74 1.85
N ASN A 64 -10.91 22.56 2.63
CA ASN A 64 -11.48 23.62 3.44
C ASN A 64 -10.53 24.06 4.54
N ALA A 65 -9.91 23.13 5.26
CA ALA A 65 -8.94 23.44 6.31
C ALA A 65 -7.75 24.24 5.75
N LEU A 66 -7.27 23.89 4.55
CA LEU A 66 -6.20 24.63 3.89
C LEU A 66 -6.65 26.05 3.48
N LEU A 67 -7.84 26.18 2.90
CA LEU A 67 -8.39 27.49 2.47
C LEU A 67 -8.63 28.43 3.65
N ASN A 68 -9.16 27.90 4.75
CA ASN A 68 -9.44 28.64 5.97
C ASN A 68 -8.17 28.94 6.78
N LYS A 69 -7.04 28.33 6.43
CA LYS A 69 -5.77 28.37 7.18
C LYS A 69 -5.97 27.91 8.62
N ASP A 70 -6.73 26.84 8.80
CA ASP A 70 -6.97 26.24 10.11
C ASP A 70 -5.63 25.83 10.72
N THR A 71 -5.30 26.41 11.88
CA THR A 71 -4.06 26.10 12.63
C THR A 71 -4.25 24.95 13.62
N PHE A 72 -5.50 24.62 13.95
CA PHE A 72 -5.88 23.62 14.95
C PHE A 72 -5.29 23.89 16.36
N GLU A 73 -4.93 25.15 16.67
CA GLU A 73 -4.34 25.54 17.95
C GLU A 73 -5.31 25.46 19.14
N ASP A 74 -6.62 25.60 18.88
CA ASP A 74 -7.69 25.53 19.88
C ASP A 74 -8.62 24.34 19.61
N VAL A 75 -8.03 23.15 19.49
CA VAL A 75 -8.76 21.89 19.23
C VAL A 75 -8.23 20.78 20.13
N ILE A 76 -9.15 20.01 20.73
CA ILE A 76 -8.82 18.78 21.46
C ILE A 76 -9.14 17.59 20.56
N PHE A 77 -8.11 16.83 20.17
CA PHE A 77 -8.28 15.57 19.45
C PHE A 77 -8.40 14.42 20.43
N THR A 78 -9.45 13.61 20.27
CA THR A 78 -9.69 12.42 21.10
C THR A 78 -9.95 11.23 20.20
N ASP A 79 -9.39 10.07 20.55
CA ASP A 79 -9.67 8.80 19.89
C ASP A 79 -9.68 7.68 20.94
N GLU A 80 -10.39 6.60 20.64
CA GLU A 80 -10.45 5.42 21.49
C GLU A 80 -9.54 4.32 20.92
N THR A 81 -8.84 3.60 21.80
CA THR A 81 -7.99 2.49 21.38
C THR A 81 -8.22 1.26 22.26
N THR A 82 -8.14 0.09 21.65
CA THR A 82 -8.23 -1.19 22.36
C THR A 82 -6.84 -1.59 22.85
N VAL A 83 -6.70 -1.76 24.17
CA VAL A 83 -5.49 -2.30 24.78
C VAL A 83 -5.74 -3.76 25.17
N GLN A 84 -4.89 -4.66 24.68
CA GLN A 84 -4.94 -6.08 25.01
C GLN A 84 -3.75 -6.43 25.91
N ILE A 85 -4.05 -6.99 27.09
CA ILE A 85 -3.04 -7.48 28.04
C ILE A 85 -3.09 -9.00 28.00
N GLU A 86 -1.95 -9.62 27.71
CA GLU A 86 -1.82 -11.08 27.68
C GLU A 86 -0.74 -11.55 28.66
N GLN A 87 -1.07 -12.56 29.47
CA GLN A 87 -0.12 -13.23 30.36
C GLN A 87 0.21 -14.61 29.80
N TYR A 88 1.40 -14.77 29.26
CA TYR A 88 1.93 -16.05 28.77
C TYR A 88 2.66 -16.83 29.88
N ALA A 89 2.00 -17.05 31.02
CA ALA A 89 2.58 -17.89 32.07
C ALA A 89 2.36 -19.37 31.77
N LYS A 90 3.44 -20.15 31.75
CA LYS A 90 3.41 -21.60 31.48
C LYS A 90 2.87 -22.44 32.66
N ILE A 91 2.69 -21.84 33.83
CA ILE A 91 2.25 -22.49 35.08
C ILE A 91 1.34 -21.51 35.82
N CYS A 92 0.12 -21.93 36.13
CA CYS A 92 -0.81 -21.27 37.04
C CYS A 92 -0.81 -22.04 38.37
N PHE A 93 -0.76 -21.34 39.50
CA PHE A 93 -0.96 -21.88 40.84
C PHE A 93 -2.43 -21.83 41.23
#